data_AF-A0A962HA83-F1
#
_entry.id   AF-A0A962HA83-F1
#
_cell.length_a   1.000
_cell.length_b   1.000
_cell.length_c   1.000
_cell.angle_alpha   90.00
_cell.angle_beta   90.00
_cell.angle_gamma   90.00
#
_symmetry.space_group_name_H-M   'P 1'
#
loop_
_entity.id
_entity.type
_entity.pdbx_description
1 polymer ?
#
loop_
_entity_poly.entity_id
_entity_poly.type
_entity_poly.pdbx_seq_one_letter_code
_entity_poly.pdbx_strand_id
1 'polypeptide(L)' 'DLCEEPDAMSHPQGTQIRISRQEISRIVGCSREMVGRVLKQLEEEGKISVTGKTIVVFQTR' A
#
# COMPACT_ATOMS: atom_id res chain seq x y z
N ASP A 1 -3.07 -4.71 -10.82
CA ASP A 1 -3.69 -3.36 -10.83
C ASP A 1 -2.90 -2.25 -10.17
N LEU A 2 -2.89 -2.04 -8.85
CA LEU A 2 -2.28 -0.83 -8.26
C LEU A 2 -0.75 -0.68 -8.46
N CYS A 3 -0.01 -1.79 -8.61
CA CYS A 3 1.42 -1.78 -8.89
C CYS A 3 1.75 -1.57 -10.39
N GLU A 4 0.75 -1.62 -11.26
CA GLU A 4 0.87 -1.51 -12.72
C GLU A 4 0.35 -0.17 -13.25
N GLU A 5 -0.17 0.67 -12.35
CA GLU A 5 -0.61 2.03 -12.65
C GLU A 5 0.58 2.94 -12.92
N PRO A 6 0.44 3.96 -13.80
CA PRO A 6 1.54 4.86 -14.16
C PRO A 6 2.11 5.67 -12.98
N ASP A 7 1.35 5.78 -11.88
CA ASP A 7 1.77 6.45 -10.64
C ASP A 7 2.60 5.53 -9.71
N ALA A 8 2.75 4.24 -10.06
CA ALA A 8 3.63 3.32 -9.35
C ALA A 8 5.09 3.59 -9.75
N MET A 9 5.91 3.99 -8.77
CA MET A 9 7.33 4.30 -8.96
C MET A 9 8.19 3.11 -8.53
N SER A 10 9.25 2.82 -9.27
CA SER A 10 10.26 1.85 -8.82
C SER A 10 10.98 2.36 -7.57
N HIS A 11 11.12 1.50 -6.56
CA HIS A 11 11.80 1.79 -5.31
C HIS A 11 12.94 0.78 -5.09
N PRO A 12 14.07 1.14 -4.46
CA PRO A 12 15.18 0.19 -4.24
C PRO A 12 14.78 -1.11 -3.54
N GLN A 13 13.71 -1.07 -2.75
CA GLN A 13 13.19 -2.22 -2.00
C GLN A 13 11.97 -2.90 -2.66
N GLY A 14 11.47 -2.40 -3.80
CA GLY A 14 10.30 -2.94 -4.48
C GLY A 14 9.53 -1.89 -5.28
N THR A 15 8.21 -1.83 -5.11
CA THR A 15 7.34 -0.87 -5.82
C THR A 15 6.75 0.12 -4.85
N GLN A 16 6.89 1.41 -5.14
CA GLN A 16 6.28 2.49 -4.36
C GLN A 16 5.00 2.97 -5.05
N ILE A 17 3.93 3.07 -4.28
CA ILE A 17 2.62 3.53 -4.74
C ILE A 17 2.18 4.68 -3.85
N ARG A 18 1.59 5.71 -4.45
CA ARG A 18 1.05 6.86 -3.71
C ARG A 18 -0.47 6.82 -3.74
N ILE A 19 -1.08 6.38 -2.65
CA ILE A 19 -2.53 6.24 -2.53
C ILE A 19 -3.00 6.56 -1.10
N SER A 20 -4.14 7.23 -0.97
CA SER A 20 -4.73 7.50 0.35
C SER A 20 -5.58 6.33 0.86
N ARG A 21 -5.70 6.24 2.19
CA ARG A 21 -6.60 5.28 2.84
C ARG A 21 -8.08 5.45 2.45
N GLN A 22 -8.48 6.66 2.04
CA GLN A 22 -9.82 6.92 1.52
C GLN A 22 -10.02 6.29 0.14
N GLU A 23 -9.03 6.38 -0.74
CA GLU A 23 -9.06 5.76 -2.06
C GLU A 23 -9.06 4.24 -1.95
N ILE A 24 -8.18 3.66 -1.12
CA ILE A 24 -8.19 2.21 -0.83
C ILE A 24 -9.56 1.76 -0.31
N SER A 25 -10.14 2.50 0.63
CA SER A 25 -11.47 2.21 1.20
C SER A 25 -12.58 2.24 0.13
N ARG A 26 -12.51 3.17 -0.84
CA ARG A 26 -13.46 3.22 -1.96
C ARG A 26 -13.29 2.05 -2.94
N ILE A 27 -12.06 1.66 -3.24
CA ILE A 27 -11.75 0.56 -4.17
C ILE A 27 -12.19 -0.79 -3.58
N VAL A 28 -11.85 -1.03 -2.31
CA VAL A 28 -12.12 -2.32 -1.64
C VAL A 28 -13.54 -2.39 -1.05
N GLY A 29 -14.21 -1.25 -0.88
CA GLY A 29 -15.57 -1.19 -0.33
C GLY A 29 -15.65 -1.45 1.18
N CYS A 30 -14.57 -1.17 1.92
CA CYS A 30 -14.49 -1.39 3.37
C CYS A 30 -14.22 -0.10 4.15
N SER A 31 -14.37 -0.11 5.48
CA SER A 31 -14.14 1.09 6.30
C SER A 31 -12.66 1.50 6.33
N ARG A 32 -12.39 2.79 6.47
CA ARG A 32 -11.02 3.33 6.62
C ARG A 32 -10.26 2.69 7.80
N GLU A 33 -10.98 2.31 8.85
CA GLU A 33 -10.42 1.65 10.03
C GLU A 33 -9.98 0.22 9.71
N MET A 34 -10.76 -0.51 8.91
CA MET A 34 -10.37 -1.84 8.43
C MET A 34 -9.11 -1.74 7.55
N VAL A 35 -9.07 -0.79 6.62
CA VAL A 35 -7.87 -0.53 5.80
C VAL A 35 -6.65 -0.25 6.68
N GLY A 36 -6.79 0.61 7.69
CA GLY A 36 -5.70 0.93 8.60
C GLY A 36 -5.15 -0.29 9.35
N ARG A 37 -6.04 -1.17 9.83
CA ARG A 37 -5.66 -2.41 10.52
C ARG A 37 -4.92 -3.38 9.59
N VAL A 38 -5.44 -3.59 8.38
CA VAL A 38 -4.82 -4.48 7.39
C VAL A 38 -3.44 -3.95 6.96
N LEU A 39 -3.32 -2.65 6.68
CA LEU A 39 -2.03 -2.04 6.34
C LEU A 39 -1.00 -2.20 7.46
N LYS A 40 -1.41 -2.00 8.71
CA LYS A 40 -0.53 -2.20 9.87
C LYS A 40 -0.09 -3.66 9.99
N GLN A 41 -1.01 -4.61 9.82
CA GLN A 41 -0.67 -6.04 9.85
C GLN A 41 0.33 -6.40 8.75
N LEU A 42 0.13 -5.92 7.52
CA LEU A 42 1.05 -6.18 6.41
C LEU A 42 2.44 -5.54 6.63
N GLU A 43 2.49 -4.40 7.32
CA GLU A 43 3.74 -3.76 7.73
C GLU A 43 4.47 -4.57 8.82
N GLU A 44 3.74 -5.07 9.82
CA GLU A 44 4.27 -5.96 10.86
C GLU A 44 4.77 -7.30 10.29
N GLU A 45 4.11 -7.82 9.25
CA GLU A 45 4.55 -9.00 8.49
C GLU A 45 5.75 -8.72 7.57
N GLY A 46 6.21 -7.46 7.48
CA GLY A 46 7.36 -7.08 6.65
C GLY A 46 7.10 -7.21 5.15
N LYS A 47 5.84 -7.13 4.71
CA LYS A 47 5.46 -7.18 3.29
C LYS A 47 5.40 -5.80 2.65
N ILE A 48 5.07 -4.77 3.45
CA ILE A 48 4.98 -3.39 3.02
C ILE A 48 5.61 -2.43 4.04
N SER A 49 5.86 -1.19 3.63
CA SER A 49 6.12 -0.07 4.52
C SER A 49 5.20 1.09 4.18
N VAL A 50 4.64 1.76 5.19
CA VAL A 50 3.66 2.83 5.00
C VAL A 50 4.15 4.15 5.60
N THR A 51 4.31 5.17 4.77
CA THR A 51 4.62 6.55 5.20
C THR A 51 3.60 7.52 4.64
N GLY A 52 2.62 7.90 5.45
CA GLY A 52 1.56 8.82 5.04
C GLY A 52 0.66 8.23 3.94
N LYS A 53 0.72 8.80 2.73
CA LYS A 53 0.04 8.28 1.52
C LYS A 53 0.95 7.43 0.65
N THR A 54 2.21 7.25 1.05
CA THR A 54 3.20 6.46 0.32
C THR A 54 3.25 5.06 0.90
N ILE A 55 3.09 4.05 0.06
CA ILE A 55 3.19 2.64 0.42
C ILE A 55 4.29 2.03 -0.45
N VAL A 56 5.27 1.40 0.17
CA VAL A 56 6.29 0.59 -0.52
C VAL A 56 5.91 -0.87 -0.35
N VAL A 57 5.68 -1.57 -1.45
CA VAL A 57 5.46 -3.01 -1.48
C VAL A 57 6.79 -3.69 -1.72
N PHE A 58 7.23 -4.53 -0.79
CA PHE A 58 8.46 -5.28 -0.93
C PHE A 58 8.24 -6.46 -1.88
N GLN A 59 9.15 -6.67 -2.82
CA GLN A 59 9.14 -7.87 -3.65
C GLN A 59 9.92 -8.97 -2.94
N THR A 60 9.23 -10.03 -2.49
CA THR A 60 9.86 -11.34 -2.30
C THR A 60 10.21 -11.88 -3.69
N ARG A 61 11.50 -11.88 -4.02
CA ARG A 61 12.01 -12.69 -5.13
C ARG A 61 11.72 -14.17 -4.90
#